data_AF-A0A288SYV5-F1
#
_entry.id   AF-A0A288SYV5-F1
#
_cell.length_a   1.000
_cell.length_b   1.000
_cell.length_c   1.000
_cell.angle_alpha   90.00
_cell.angle_beta   90.00
_cell.angle_gamma   90.00
#
_symmetry.space_group_name_H-M   'P 1'
#
loop_
_entity.id
_entity.type
_entity.pdbx_description
1 polymer ?
#
loop_
_entity_poly.entity_id
_entity_poly.type
_entity_poly.pdbx_seq_one_letter_code
_entity_poly.pdbx_strand_id
1 'polypeptide(L)'
;CGFAQSQEAYDGAVNELFSTLDEIEDHLGSNRYLCGERLTLADVCLFTTLIRFDSVYNILFKCTKKKLVEYPNLYGYLREIYQIPGVAATCDISAIMDGYYKTLF
;
A
#
# COMPACT_ATOMS: atom_id res chain seq x y z
N CYS A 1 5.12 11.14 5.15
CA CYS A 1 6.41 10.88 4.48
C CYS A 1 6.66 11.85 3.32
N GLY A 2 6.07 11.63 2.14
CA GLY A 2 6.51 12.29 0.89
C GLY A 2 6.42 13.82 0.78
N PHE A 3 5.63 14.47 1.64
CA PHE A 3 5.48 15.93 1.65
C PHE A 3 6.00 16.60 2.92
N ALA A 4 6.66 15.84 3.81
CA ALA A 4 7.18 16.37 5.06
C ALA A 4 8.19 17.50 4.78
N GLN A 5 8.02 18.63 5.49
CA GLN A 5 8.87 19.82 5.34
C GLN A 5 10.03 19.85 6.35
N SER A 6 10.12 18.84 7.22
CA SER A 6 11.22 18.66 8.17
C SER A 6 11.56 17.18 8.32
N GLN A 7 12.80 16.91 8.74
CA GLN A 7 13.27 15.55 9.00
C GLN A 7 12.46 14.88 10.11
N GLU A 8 12.17 15.59 11.20
CA GLU A 8 11.38 15.07 12.32
C GLU A 8 9.96 14.66 11.91
N ALA A 9 9.28 15.47 11.10
CA ALA A 9 7.95 15.13 10.59
C ALA A 9 7.99 13.95 9.61
N TYR A 10 9.07 13.83 8.83
CA TYR A 10 9.29 12.68 7.96
C TYR A 10 9.49 11.40 8.80
N ASP A 11 10.38 11.45 9.78
CA ASP A 11 10.74 10.32 10.65
C ASP A 11 9.53 9.81 11.43
N GLY A 12 8.72 10.72 12.00
CA GLY A 12 7.47 10.36 12.65
C GLY A 12 6.52 9.62 11.70
N ALA A 13 6.24 10.21 10.53
CA ALA A 13 5.29 9.65 9.58
C ALA A 13 5.75 8.31 8.97
N VAL A 14 7.05 8.15 8.69
CA VAL A 14 7.57 6.90 8.11
C VAL A 14 7.58 5.78 9.15
N ASN A 15 7.90 6.09 10.41
CA ASN A 15 7.84 5.10 11.49
C ASN A 15 6.41 4.64 11.75
N GLU A 16 5.45 5.57 11.81
CA GLU A 16 4.02 5.24 11.95
C GLU A 16 3.54 4.36 10.80
N LEU A 17 3.82 4.76 9.55
CA LEU A 17 3.46 3.98 8.36
C LEU A 17 3.92 2.52 8.45
N PHE A 18 5.20 2.31 8.74
CA PHE A 18 5.74 0.95 8.78
C PHE A 18 5.28 0.16 10.01
N SER A 19 5.08 0.81 11.17
CA SER A 19 4.45 0.16 12.33
C SER A 19 3.06 -0.36 11.97
N THR A 20 2.24 0.45 11.31
CA THR A 20 0.90 0.04 10.88
C THR A 20 0.95 -1.07 9.82
N LEU A 21 1.88 -1.02 8.86
CA LEU A 21 2.03 -2.11 7.89
C LEU A 21 2.46 -3.41 8.56
N ASP A 22 3.35 -3.35 9.55
CA ASP A 22 3.78 -4.51 10.33
C ASP A 22 2.60 -5.10 11.13
N GLU A 23 1.75 -4.27 11.75
CA GLU A 23 0.52 -4.71 12.44
C GLU A 23 -0.50 -5.38 11.50
N ILE A 24 -0.70 -4.80 10.31
CA ILE A 24 -1.63 -5.37 9.32
C ILE A 24 -1.08 -6.68 8.75
N GLU A 25 0.23 -6.78 8.51
CA GLU A 25 0.88 -8.02 8.09
C GLU A 25 0.61 -9.17 9.06
N ASP A 26 0.80 -8.91 10.37
CA ASP A 26 0.56 -9.90 11.42
C ASP A 26 -0.93 -10.29 11.48
N HIS A 27 -1.84 -9.32 11.39
CA HIS A 27 -3.29 -9.57 11.37
C HIS A 27 -3.71 -10.44 10.19
N LEU A 28 -3.21 -10.13 8.99
CA LEU A 28 -3.49 -10.88 7.77
C LEU A 28 -2.82 -12.27 7.74
N GLY A 29 -1.89 -12.54 8.65
CA GLY A 29 -1.32 -13.87 8.85
C GLY A 29 -2.30 -14.87 9.47
N SER A 30 -3.34 -14.38 10.16
CA SER A 30 -4.38 -15.21 10.78
C SER A 30 -5.79 -14.96 10.25
N ASN A 31 -6.00 -13.89 9.49
CA ASN A 31 -7.29 -13.50 8.94
C ASN A 31 -7.18 -13.28 7.45
N ARG A 32 -8.16 -13.75 6.69
CA ARG A 32 -8.15 -13.57 5.23
C ARG A 32 -8.26 -12.10 4.81
N TYR A 33 -9.08 -11.33 5.51
CA TYR A 33 -9.33 -9.90 5.27
C TYR A 33 -9.28 -9.09 6.58
N LEU A 34 -9.32 -7.77 6.46
CA LEU A 34 -9.20 -6.86 7.62
C LEU A 34 -10.30 -7.08 8.67
N CYS A 35 -11.50 -7.49 8.24
CA CYS A 35 -12.64 -7.74 9.13
C CYS A 35 -13.03 -9.23 9.23
N GLY A 36 -12.09 -10.14 9.00
CA GLY A 36 -12.29 -11.59 9.10
C GLY A 36 -12.40 -12.28 7.73
N GLU A 37 -13.40 -13.14 7.53
CA GLU A 37 -13.48 -14.03 6.36
C GLU A 37 -14.08 -13.40 5.10
N ARG A 38 -14.68 -12.21 5.21
CA ARG A 38 -15.35 -11.54 4.09
C ARG A 38 -14.68 -10.22 3.75
N LEU A 39 -14.54 -9.98 2.45
CA LEU A 39 -14.08 -8.70 1.92
C LEU A 39 -15.08 -7.60 2.29
N THR A 40 -14.55 -6.47 2.76
CA THR A 40 -15.32 -5.29 3.18
C THR A 40 -14.81 -4.03 2.49
N LEU A 41 -15.45 -2.90 2.75
CA LEU A 41 -14.98 -1.59 2.29
C LEU A 41 -13.57 -1.26 2.83
N ALA A 42 -13.23 -1.71 4.04
CA ALA A 42 -11.90 -1.49 4.61
C ALA A 42 -10.81 -2.07 3.71
N ASP A 43 -11.09 -3.24 3.14
CA ASP A 43 -10.16 -3.94 2.26
C ASP A 43 -9.96 -3.22 0.93
N VAL A 44 -11.05 -2.70 0.36
CA VAL A 44 -11.00 -1.89 -0.86
C VAL A 44 -10.17 -0.62 -0.63
N CYS A 45 -10.37 0.06 0.51
CA CYS A 45 -9.59 1.24 0.87
C CYS A 45 -8.09 0.91 0.98
N LEU A 46 -7.74 -0.17 1.69
CA LEU A 46 -6.34 -0.58 1.83
C LEU A 46 -5.73 -0.98 0.48
N PHE A 47 -6.43 -1.79 -0.32
CA PHE A 47 -5.99 -2.26 -1.64
C PHE A 47 -5.53 -1.10 -2.53
N THR A 48 -6.30 0.00 -2.57
CA THR A 48 -5.95 1.16 -3.39
C THR A 48 -4.65 1.83 -2.96
N THR A 49 -4.29 1.78 -1.67
CA THR A 49 -2.98 2.24 -1.19
C THR A 49 -1.89 1.24 -1.58
N LEU A 50 -2.12 -0.05 -1.35
CA LEU A 50 -1.15 -1.12 -1.58
C LEU A 50 -0.71 -1.24 -3.04
N ILE A 51 -1.65 -1.19 -4.00
CA ILE A 51 -1.33 -1.32 -5.44
C ILE A 51 -0.43 -0.19 -5.96
N ARG A 52 -0.35 0.93 -5.26
CA ARG A 52 0.50 2.09 -5.60
C ARG A 52 1.84 2.09 -4.85
N PHE A 53 1.99 1.25 -3.83
CA PHE A 53 3.06 1.39 -2.85
C PHE A 53 4.44 1.20 -3.48
N ASP A 54 4.71 0.06 -4.11
CA ASP A 54 6.05 -0.25 -4.62
C ASP A 54 6.46 0.60 -5.83
N SER A 55 5.51 0.92 -6.72
CA SER A 55 5.79 1.69 -7.94
C SER A 55 5.89 3.19 -7.70
N VAL A 56 5.21 3.70 -6.67
CA VAL A 56 5.12 5.15 -6.41
C VAL A 56 5.58 5.48 -5.00
N TYR A 57 4.87 5.06 -3.95
CA TYR A 57 5.09 5.60 -2.60
C TYR A 57 6.46 5.24 -2.02
N ASN A 58 6.94 4.03 -2.29
CA ASN A 58 8.25 3.58 -1.86
C ASN A 58 9.34 4.52 -2.36
N ILE A 59 9.27 4.91 -3.65
CA ILE A 59 10.30 5.73 -4.30
C ILE A 59 10.00 7.22 -4.10
N LEU A 60 8.87 7.71 -4.62
CA LEU A 60 8.54 9.13 -4.70
C LEU A 60 8.28 9.74 -3.32
N PHE A 61 7.64 9.01 -2.41
CA PHE A 61 7.35 9.48 -1.06
C PHE A 61 8.39 9.04 -0.02
N LYS A 62 9.49 8.44 -0.50
CA LYS A 62 10.61 7.93 0.31
C LYS A 62 10.18 6.90 1.36
N CYS A 63 9.10 6.16 1.14
CA CYS A 63 8.69 5.07 2.02
C CYS A 63 9.57 3.82 1.78
N THR A 64 10.89 3.91 1.96
CA THR A 64 11.87 2.92 1.45
C THR A 64 12.34 1.88 2.47
N LYS A 65 11.82 1.84 3.70
CA LYS A 65 12.27 0.87 4.74
C LYS A 65 12.11 -0.58 4.28
N LYS A 66 11.00 -0.89 3.61
CA LYS A 66 10.66 -2.22 3.09
C LYS A 66 9.67 -2.06 1.93
N LYS A 67 9.79 -2.88 0.88
CA LYS A 67 8.82 -2.96 -0.21
C LYS A 67 7.64 -3.84 0.21
N LEU A 68 6.48 -3.60 -0.38
CA LEU A 68 5.28 -4.38 -0.15
C LEU A 68 5.47 -5.85 -0.53
N VAL A 69 6.20 -6.15 -1.61
CA VAL A 69 6.51 -7.54 -2.00
C VAL A 69 7.28 -8.34 -0.94
N GLU A 70 7.91 -7.66 0.03
CA GLU A 70 8.65 -8.29 1.14
C GLU A 70 7.74 -8.61 2.35
N TYR A 71 6.44 -8.29 2.27
CA TYR A 71 5.42 -8.64 3.24
C TYR A 71 4.56 -9.79 2.69
N PRO A 72 4.78 -11.05 3.10
CA PRO A 72 4.12 -12.20 2.48
C PRO A 72 2.59 -12.16 2.58
N ASN A 73 2.01 -11.74 3.71
CA ASN A 73 0.56 -11.71 3.88
C ASN A 73 -0.05 -10.52 3.14
N LEU A 74 0.49 -9.31 3.27
CA LEU A 74 0.05 -8.12 2.54
C LEU A 74 0.18 -8.29 1.01
N TYR A 75 1.27 -8.90 0.54
CA TYR A 75 1.47 -9.15 -0.89
C TYR A 75 0.55 -10.27 -1.40
N GLY A 76 0.30 -11.30 -0.59
CA GLY A 76 -0.74 -12.31 -0.86
C GLY A 76 -2.12 -11.68 -0.99
N TYR A 77 -2.50 -10.89 0.01
CA TYR A 77 -3.73 -10.13 0.09
C TYR A 77 -3.94 -9.18 -1.09
N LEU A 78 -2.92 -8.41 -1.47
CA LEU A 78 -2.93 -7.53 -2.65
C LEU A 78 -3.23 -8.34 -3.92
N ARG A 79 -2.52 -9.45 -4.13
CA ARG A 79 -2.69 -10.29 -5.32
C ARG A 79 -4.06 -10.94 -5.36
N GLU A 80 -4.57 -11.37 -4.22
CA GLU A 80 -5.90 -11.96 -4.12
C GLU A 80 -6.98 -10.97 -4.58
N ILE A 81 -6.98 -9.75 -4.04
CA ILE A 81 -7.95 -8.71 -4.44
C ILE A 81 -7.78 -8.33 -5.91
N TYR A 82 -6.53 -8.20 -6.38
CA TYR A 82 -6.22 -7.90 -7.79
C TYR A 82 -6.78 -8.95 -8.76
N GLN A 83 -6.82 -10.21 -8.33
CA GLN A 83 -7.31 -11.34 -9.15
C GLN A 83 -8.83 -11.51 -9.14
N ILE A 84 -9.58 -10.74 -8.33
CA ILE A 84 -11.04 -10.72 -8.40
C ILE A 84 -11.47 -10.27 -9.81
N PRO A 85 -12.41 -10.98 -10.47
CA PRO A 85 -12.87 -10.62 -11.80
C PRO A 85 -13.27 -9.15 -11.93
N GLY A 86 -12.64 -8.44 -12.86
CA GLY A 86 -12.89 -7.01 -13.12
C GLY A 86 -11.96 -6.04 -12.39
N VAL A 87 -11.28 -6.43 -11.31
CA VAL A 87 -10.40 -5.51 -10.54
C VAL A 87 -9.14 -5.14 -11.31
N ALA A 88 -8.48 -6.09 -11.97
CA ALA A 88 -7.29 -5.81 -12.77
C ALA A 88 -7.55 -4.75 -13.86
N ALA A 89 -8.77 -4.73 -14.44
CA ALA A 89 -9.16 -3.74 -15.46
C ALA A 89 -9.25 -2.31 -14.92
N THR A 90 -9.33 -2.12 -13.60
CA THR A 90 -9.34 -0.79 -12.96
C THR A 90 -7.94 -0.33 -12.53
N CYS A 91 -6.90 -1.13 -12.76
CA CYS A 91 -5.55 -0.92 -12.24
C CYS A 91 -4.55 -0.54 -13.35
N ASP A 92 -4.72 0.66 -13.92
CA ASP A 92 -3.74 1.19 -14.88
C ASP A 92 -2.51 1.74 -14.15
N ILE A 93 -1.46 0.91 -14.05
CA ILE A 93 -0.20 1.28 -13.38
C ILE A 93 0.51 2.42 -14.10
N SER A 94 0.41 2.51 -15.43
CA SER A 94 1.05 3.60 -16.19
C SER A 94 0.38 4.93 -15.92
N ALA A 95 -0.96 4.97 -15.92
CA ALA A 95 -1.72 6.17 -15.56
C ALA A 95 -1.49 6.58 -14.10
N ILE A 96 -1.40 5.61 -13.18
CA ILE A 96 -1.02 5.86 -11.78
C ILE A 96 0.35 6.54 -11.73
N MET A 97 1.38 5.95 -12.33
CA MET A 97 2.73 6.50 -12.30
C MET A 97 2.79 7.90 -12.94
N ASP A 98 2.15 8.10 -14.09
CA ASP A 98 2.08 9.41 -14.75
C ASP A 98 1.42 10.47 -13.86
N GLY A 99 0.32 10.13 -13.17
CA GLY A 99 -0.34 11.03 -12.24
C GLY A 99 0.57 11.50 -11.10
N TYR A 100 1.45 10.64 -10.59
CA TYR A 100 2.35 11.00 -9.48
C TYR A 100 3.67 11.63 -9.95
N TYR A 101 4.35 11.04 -10.94
CA TYR A 101 5.69 11.48 -11.34
C TYR A 101 5.68 12.68 -12.30
N LYS A 102 4.59 12.90 -13.05
CA LYS A 102 4.51 14.02 -14.02
C LYS A 102 3.66 15.20 -13.55
N THR A 103 2.75 14.98 -12.59
CA THR A 103 1.72 15.98 -12.24
C THR A 103 1.81 16.47 -10.81
N LEU A 104 2.23 15.62 -9.87
CA LEU A 104 2.21 15.94 -8.43
C LEU A 104 3.34 16.89 -8.00
N PHE A 105 4.32 17.11 -8.88
CA PHE A 105 5.45 18.03 -8.74
C PHE A 105 5.74 18.65 -10.10
#